data_AF-A0A0M8XV21-F1
#
_entry.id   AF-A0A0M8XV21-F1
#
_cell.length_a   1.000
_cell.length_b   1.000
_cell.length_c   1.000
_cell.angle_alpha   90.00
_cell.angle_beta   90.00
_cell.angle_gamma   90.00
#
_symmetry.space_group_name_H-M   'P 1'
#
loop_
_entity.id
_entity.type
_entity.pdbx_description
1 polymer ?
#
loop_
_entity_poly.entity_id
_entity_poly.type
_entity_poly.pdbx_seq_one_letter_code
_entity_poly.pdbx_strand_id
1 'polypeptide(L)'
;MAPDVEPAERLSDLLAHLYHLHENAQDPHLELWPDGDAIGVLAYTRAHHSALPPEQVSPARREQIRLRLKVTGLLYSLIDTEQLGALDQARPPGARRSEHLLTLTELADVLVLDTPGAVSKRRDRLYAARHHRPRTPWHGRQLMAEREAQTRRRVVEVEQARRHHSRVRAAAQELLGVRHDLVLTEDAQDWLHGLIQLLEEDPLRPDQMPSLAAHLSLALAELGEDAARSPAAAGALARAREALSYRDR
;
A
#
# COMPACT_ATOMS: atom_id res chain seq x y z
N MET A 1 -20.50 6.58 -1.08
CA MET A 1 -20.16 6.72 -2.52
C MET A 1 -18.66 6.85 -2.61
N ALA A 2 -17.97 5.77 -2.97
CA ALA A 2 -16.58 5.88 -3.39
C ALA A 2 -16.56 6.73 -4.67
N PRO A 3 -15.61 7.67 -4.84
CA PRO A 3 -15.45 8.30 -6.14
C PRO A 3 -15.12 7.18 -7.14
N ASP A 4 -15.86 7.11 -8.24
CA ASP A 4 -15.46 6.35 -9.42
C ASP A 4 -14.08 6.88 -9.81
N VAL A 5 -13.04 6.13 -9.44
CA VAL A 5 -11.69 6.39 -9.92
C VAL A 5 -11.70 5.89 -11.35
N GLU A 6 -11.91 6.81 -12.29
CA GLU A 6 -11.66 6.54 -13.71
C GLU A 6 -10.30 5.81 -13.82
N PRO A 7 -10.22 4.72 -14.61
CA PRO A 7 -8.96 4.02 -14.78
C PRO A 7 -7.92 5.03 -15.24
N ALA A 8 -6.84 5.19 -14.47
CA ALA A 8 -5.79 6.14 -14.78
C ALA A 8 -5.33 5.93 -16.23
N GLU A 9 -5.62 6.92 -17.10
CA GLU A 9 -5.27 6.85 -18.52
C GLU A 9 -3.77 6.58 -18.64
N ARG A 10 -3.39 5.48 -19.30
CA ARG A 10 -1.98 5.12 -19.45
C ARG A 10 -1.36 6.00 -20.52
N LEU A 11 -0.09 6.37 -20.31
CA LEU A 11 0.67 7.16 -21.28
C LEU A 11 0.69 6.48 -22.66
N SER A 12 0.87 5.16 -22.71
CA SER A 12 0.82 4.35 -23.93
C SER A 12 -0.47 4.56 -24.72
N ASP A 13 -1.61 4.61 -24.02
CA ASP A 13 -2.93 4.65 -24.63
C ASP A 13 -3.18 6.05 -25.23
N LEU A 14 -2.75 7.09 -24.53
CA LEU A 14 -2.81 8.46 -25.03
C LEU A 14 -1.90 8.70 -26.24
N LEU A 15 -0.70 8.12 -26.24
CA LEU A 15 0.24 8.21 -27.37
C LEU A 15 -0.28 7.43 -28.59
N ALA A 16 -0.81 6.23 -28.38
CA ALA A 16 -1.44 5.43 -29.44
C ALA A 16 -2.66 6.16 -30.03
N HIS A 17 -3.46 6.83 -29.19
CA HIS A 17 -4.58 7.62 -29.68
C HIS A 17 -4.12 8.82 -30.53
N LEU A 18 -3.05 9.51 -30.12
CA LEU A 18 -2.45 10.56 -30.95
C LEU A 18 -1.95 10.02 -32.29
N TYR A 19 -1.31 8.84 -32.29
CA TYR A 19 -0.86 8.18 -33.52
C TYR A 19 -2.05 7.90 -34.46
N HIS A 20 -3.11 7.25 -33.95
CA HIS A 20 -4.29 6.94 -34.74
C HIS A 20 -5.00 8.17 -35.30
N LEU A 21 -4.97 9.31 -34.60
CA LEU A 21 -5.51 10.55 -35.15
C LEU A 21 -4.75 11.01 -36.41
N HIS A 22 -3.42 10.89 -36.42
CA HIS A 22 -2.59 11.26 -37.57
C HIS A 22 -2.65 10.21 -38.68
N GLU A 23 -2.70 8.93 -38.34
CA GLU A 23 -2.90 7.83 -39.27
C GLU A 23 -4.23 7.96 -40.03
N ASN A 24 -5.33 8.20 -39.31
CA ASN A 24 -6.66 8.39 -39.91
C ASN A 24 -6.75 9.65 -40.78
N ALA A 25 -5.93 10.66 -40.47
CA ALA A 25 -5.82 11.87 -41.28
C ALA A 25 -4.91 11.70 -42.50
N GLN A 26 -4.32 10.51 -42.69
CA GLN A 26 -3.38 10.22 -43.76
C GLN A 26 -2.21 11.23 -43.77
N ASP A 27 -1.65 11.49 -42.59
CA ASP A 27 -0.52 12.41 -42.43
C ASP A 27 0.66 11.98 -43.33
N PRO A 28 1.08 12.81 -44.30
CA PRO A 28 2.15 12.46 -45.23
C PRO A 28 3.52 12.30 -44.54
N HIS A 29 3.66 12.76 -43.30
CA HIS A 29 4.89 12.69 -42.53
C HIS A 29 4.86 11.59 -41.46
N LEU A 30 3.87 10.71 -41.46
CA LEU A 30 3.70 9.68 -40.42
C LEU A 30 4.91 8.75 -40.28
N GLU A 31 5.71 8.59 -41.34
CA GLU A 31 6.99 7.87 -41.31
C GLU A 31 8.02 8.46 -40.32
N LEU A 32 7.87 9.72 -39.93
CA LEU A 32 8.70 10.42 -38.95
C LEU A 32 8.15 10.31 -37.53
N TRP A 33 7.12 9.48 -37.30
CA TRP A 33 6.52 9.34 -35.98
C TRP A 33 7.55 8.81 -34.97
N PRO A 34 7.72 9.49 -33.81
CA PRO A 34 8.68 9.06 -32.80
C PRO A 34 8.11 7.94 -31.95
N ASP A 35 8.64 6.73 -32.13
CA ASP A 35 8.23 5.53 -31.40
C ASP A 35 8.67 5.58 -29.94
N GLY A 36 7.71 5.42 -29.02
CA GLY A 36 7.97 5.30 -27.59
C GLY A 36 8.46 6.58 -26.88
N ASP A 37 8.76 7.66 -27.61
CA ASP A 37 9.19 8.94 -27.05
C ASP A 37 8.02 9.92 -26.93
N ALA A 38 7.47 10.06 -25.72
CA ALA A 38 6.35 10.96 -25.44
C ALA A 38 6.67 12.43 -25.75
N ILE A 39 7.90 12.89 -25.53
CA ILE A 39 8.30 14.27 -25.81
C ILE A 39 8.42 14.48 -27.32
N GLY A 40 9.04 13.52 -28.02
CA GLY A 40 9.04 13.45 -29.46
C GLY A 40 7.63 13.52 -30.04
N VAL A 41 6.68 12.72 -29.53
CA VAL A 41 5.29 12.70 -30.01
C VAL A 41 4.62 14.06 -29.82
N LEU A 42 4.81 14.71 -28.67
CA LEU A 42 4.28 16.05 -28.43
C LEU A 42 4.89 17.10 -29.39
N ALA A 43 6.16 16.95 -29.74
CA ALA A 43 6.84 17.82 -30.70
C ALA A 43 6.36 17.58 -32.13
N TYR A 44 6.24 16.31 -32.55
CA TYR A 44 5.70 15.88 -33.84
C TYR A 44 4.28 16.42 -34.03
N THR A 45 3.36 16.11 -33.11
CA THR A 45 1.96 16.53 -33.20
C THR A 45 1.78 18.05 -33.22
N ARG A 46 2.72 18.80 -32.63
CA ARG A 46 2.78 20.26 -32.76
C ARG A 46 3.23 20.71 -34.15
N ALA A 47 4.26 20.10 -34.70
CA ALA A 47 4.81 20.48 -36.01
C ALA A 47 3.86 20.10 -37.15
N HIS A 48 3.29 18.89 -37.09
CA HIS A 48 2.43 18.31 -38.13
C HIS A 48 0.94 18.47 -37.84
N HIS A 49 0.56 19.46 -37.00
CA HIS A 49 -0.84 19.70 -36.65
C HIS A 49 -1.72 20.08 -37.85
N SER A 50 -1.12 20.55 -38.95
CA SER A 50 -1.81 20.89 -40.20
C SER A 50 -2.25 19.67 -41.01
N ALA A 51 -1.71 18.48 -40.73
CA ALA A 51 -2.20 17.23 -41.31
C ALA A 51 -3.66 16.96 -40.89
N LEU A 52 -4.09 17.49 -39.75
CA LEU A 52 -5.48 17.47 -39.32
C LEU A 52 -6.23 18.64 -39.99
N PRO A 53 -7.33 18.40 -40.73
CA PRO A 53 -8.03 19.43 -41.50
C PRO A 53 -8.31 20.71 -40.69
N PRO A 54 -7.93 21.90 -41.19
CA PRO A 54 -7.92 23.13 -40.40
C PRO A 54 -9.29 23.81 -40.22
N GLU A 55 -10.39 23.25 -40.72
CA GLU A 55 -11.64 24.00 -40.84
C GLU A 55 -12.46 24.02 -39.54
N GLN A 56 -12.03 24.86 -38.59
CA GLN A 56 -12.79 25.54 -37.51
C GLN A 56 -13.59 24.67 -36.49
N VAL A 57 -13.90 23.41 -36.77
CA VAL A 57 -14.69 22.48 -35.93
C VAL A 57 -14.25 21.00 -36.12
N SER A 58 -13.07 20.70 -36.66
CA SER A 58 -12.60 19.30 -36.72
C SER A 58 -12.54 18.70 -35.31
N PRO A 59 -13.37 17.68 -34.99
CA PRO A 59 -13.32 16.99 -33.71
C PRO A 59 -11.93 16.42 -33.45
N ALA A 60 -11.23 15.98 -34.51
CA ALA A 60 -9.88 15.44 -34.45
C ALA A 60 -8.84 16.47 -33.97
N ARG A 61 -8.90 17.73 -34.45
CA ARG A 61 -7.96 18.77 -34.00
C ARG A 61 -8.21 19.18 -32.54
N ARG A 62 -9.48 19.27 -32.13
CA ARG A 62 -9.83 19.52 -30.72
C ARG A 62 -9.36 18.38 -29.83
N GLU A 63 -9.54 17.14 -30.29
CA GLU A 63 -9.12 15.95 -29.57
C GLU A 63 -7.60 15.86 -29.47
N GLN A 64 -6.87 16.14 -30.54
CA GLN A 64 -5.41 16.21 -30.52
C GLN A 64 -4.92 17.20 -29.46
N ILE A 65 -5.51 18.40 -29.36
CA ILE A 65 -5.15 19.39 -28.33
C ILE A 65 -5.43 18.84 -26.93
N ARG A 66 -6.59 18.24 -26.70
CA ARG A 66 -6.95 17.63 -25.41
C ARG A 66 -5.97 16.53 -25.02
N LEU A 67 -5.66 15.61 -25.94
CA LEU A 67 -4.72 14.52 -25.71
C LEU A 67 -3.32 15.07 -25.41
N ARG A 68 -2.84 16.08 -26.14
CA ARG A 68 -1.55 16.73 -25.84
C ARG A 68 -1.52 17.34 -24.44
N LEU A 69 -2.60 17.97 -24.00
CA LEU A 69 -2.73 18.50 -22.62
C LEU A 69 -2.76 17.37 -21.59
N LYS A 70 -3.49 16.28 -21.86
CA LYS A 70 -3.53 15.09 -20.99
C LYS A 70 -2.16 14.44 -20.85
N VAL A 71 -1.47 14.18 -21.97
CA VAL A 71 -0.10 13.65 -21.99
C VAL A 71 0.84 14.56 -21.20
N THR A 72 0.77 15.87 -21.43
CA THR A 72 1.60 16.85 -20.68
C THR A 72 1.32 16.78 -19.18
N GLY A 73 0.05 16.75 -18.77
CA GLY A 73 -0.34 16.62 -17.36
C GLY A 73 0.15 15.33 -16.73
N LEU A 74 0.05 14.21 -17.46
CA LEU A 74 0.54 12.91 -17.01
C LEU A 74 2.06 12.89 -16.88
N LEU A 75 2.80 13.45 -17.83
CA LEU A 75 4.27 13.57 -17.75
C LEU A 75 4.69 14.39 -16.54
N TYR A 76 4.04 15.52 -16.25
CA TYR A 76 4.31 16.27 -15.02
C TYR A 76 4.04 15.45 -13.76
N SER A 77 2.96 14.65 -13.75
CA SER A 77 2.65 13.76 -12.62
C SER A 77 3.71 12.67 -12.43
N LEU A 78 4.20 12.08 -13.53
CA LEU A 78 5.26 11.07 -13.51
C LEU A 78 6.59 11.69 -13.04
N ILE A 79 6.94 12.88 -13.52
CA ILE A 79 8.12 13.63 -13.06
C ILE A 79 8.01 13.97 -11.57
N ASP A 80 6.85 14.46 -11.12
CA ASP A 80 6.61 14.76 -9.70
C ASP A 80 6.78 13.48 -8.84
N THR A 81 6.30 12.33 -9.33
CA THR A 81 6.40 11.04 -8.65
C THR A 81 7.84 10.54 -8.58
N GLU A 82 8.57 10.60 -9.69
CA GLU A 82 9.98 10.20 -9.75
C GLU A 82 10.85 11.11 -8.87
N GLN A 83 10.63 12.43 -8.95
CA GLN A 83 11.34 13.39 -8.11
C GLN A 83 11.07 13.16 -6.62
N LEU A 84 9.81 12.88 -6.25
CA LEU A 84 9.47 12.53 -4.87
C LEU A 84 10.14 11.21 -4.45
N GLY A 85 10.17 10.21 -5.33
CA GLY A 85 10.86 8.94 -5.09
C GLY A 85 12.36 9.12 -4.82
N ALA A 86 13.05 9.90 -5.66
CA ALA A 86 14.46 10.23 -5.47
C ALA A 86 14.71 11.00 -4.16
N LEU A 87 13.85 11.96 -3.82
CA LEU A 87 13.91 12.68 -2.55
C LEU A 87 13.68 11.79 -1.33
N ASP A 88 12.79 10.80 -1.43
CA ASP A 88 12.54 9.81 -0.38
C ASP A 88 13.73 8.86 -0.25
N GLN A 89 14.37 8.43 -1.35
CA GLN A 89 15.57 7.58 -1.34
C GLN A 89 16.81 8.29 -0.80
N ALA A 90 16.93 9.61 -1.01
CA ALA A 90 18.00 10.41 -0.42
C ALA A 90 17.95 10.42 1.13
N ARG A 91 16.81 10.01 1.72
CA ARG A 91 16.64 9.82 3.16
C ARG A 91 16.60 8.33 3.49
N PRO A 92 17.62 7.77 4.18
CA PRO A 92 17.60 6.34 4.44
C PRO A 92 16.48 5.93 5.42
N PRO A 93 15.81 4.80 5.17
CA PRO A 93 14.84 4.24 6.10
C PRO A 93 15.56 3.66 7.33
N GLY A 94 15.24 4.16 8.53
CA GLY A 94 15.72 3.59 9.79
C GLY A 94 17.22 3.79 10.10
N ALA A 95 17.96 4.54 9.28
CA ALA A 95 19.37 4.80 9.55
C ALA A 95 19.58 5.56 10.86
N ARG A 96 20.67 5.21 11.55
CA ARG A 96 21.25 6.05 12.61
C ARG A 96 21.54 7.41 11.99
N ARG A 97 21.34 8.49 12.76
CA ARG A 97 21.40 9.92 12.34
C ARG A 97 22.65 10.35 11.51
N SER A 98 23.64 9.49 11.32
CA SER A 98 24.91 9.73 10.65
C SER A 98 25.04 9.15 9.23
N GLU A 99 24.11 8.33 8.76
CA GLU A 99 24.17 7.77 7.39
C GLU A 99 23.14 8.47 6.51
N HIS A 100 23.61 9.30 5.58
CA HIS A 100 22.80 9.96 4.56
C HIS A 100 23.49 9.76 3.21
N LEU A 101 22.73 9.38 2.17
CA LEU A 101 23.27 9.29 0.80
C LEU A 101 23.54 10.68 0.23
N LEU A 102 22.64 11.63 0.50
CA LEU A 102 22.80 13.05 0.18
C LEU A 102 22.27 13.89 1.34
N THR A 103 23.00 14.95 1.67
CA THR A 103 22.60 16.00 2.62
C THR A 103 21.55 16.92 1.98
N LEU A 104 20.82 17.67 2.82
CA LEU A 104 19.88 18.68 2.32
C LEU A 104 20.56 19.80 1.51
N THR A 105 21.85 20.04 1.75
CA THR A 105 22.63 21.03 0.99
C THR A 105 22.92 20.52 -0.41
N GLU A 106 23.44 19.29 -0.54
CA GLU A 106 23.66 18.66 -1.85
C GLU A 106 22.37 18.54 -2.66
N LEU A 107 21.26 18.19 -1.99
CA LEU A 107 19.95 18.17 -2.63
C LEU A 107 19.48 19.56 -3.07
N ALA A 108 19.77 20.62 -2.30
CA ALA A 108 19.42 21.98 -2.71
C ALA A 108 20.23 22.41 -3.94
N ASP A 109 21.51 22.07 -3.99
CA ASP A 109 22.38 22.37 -5.13
C ASP A 109 21.92 21.65 -6.40
N VAL A 110 21.65 20.34 -6.32
CA VAL A 110 21.15 19.53 -7.45
C VAL A 110 19.80 20.05 -7.95
N LEU A 111 18.92 20.48 -7.05
CA LEU A 111 17.60 20.99 -7.39
C LEU A 111 17.58 22.49 -7.72
N VAL A 112 18.75 23.15 -7.66
CA VAL A 112 18.93 24.59 -7.89
C VAL A 112 17.97 25.40 -7.01
N LEU A 113 18.04 25.16 -5.70
CA LEU A 113 17.22 25.82 -4.68
C LEU A 113 18.08 26.72 -3.80
N ASP A 114 17.55 27.89 -3.45
CA ASP A 114 18.28 28.92 -2.70
C ASP A 114 18.69 28.49 -1.28
N THR A 115 18.00 27.51 -0.69
CA THR A 115 18.26 27.08 0.70
C THR A 115 18.02 25.57 0.90
N PRO A 116 18.77 24.91 1.80
CA PRO A 116 18.51 23.52 2.20
C PRO A 116 17.08 23.28 2.69
N GLY A 117 16.49 24.26 3.38
CA GLY A 117 15.10 24.19 3.86
C GLY A 117 14.04 24.19 2.74
N ALA A 118 14.39 24.65 1.53
CA ALA A 118 13.49 24.62 0.38
C ALA A 118 13.27 23.19 -0.15
N VAL A 119 14.22 22.28 0.06
CA VAL A 119 14.09 20.86 -0.31
C VAL A 119 12.89 20.23 0.39
N SER A 120 12.76 20.43 1.71
CA SER A 120 11.61 19.94 2.48
C SER A 120 10.29 20.52 1.99
N LYS A 121 10.24 21.84 1.73
CA LYS A 121 9.04 22.50 1.19
C LYS A 121 8.67 21.96 -0.19
N ARG A 122 9.65 21.68 -1.05
CA ARG A 122 9.44 21.07 -2.37
C ARG A 122 8.90 19.66 -2.23
N ARG A 123 9.51 18.83 -1.38
CA ARG A 123 9.02 17.47 -1.07
C ARG A 123 7.56 17.49 -0.60
N ASP A 124 7.22 18.39 0.32
CA ASP A 124 5.84 18.52 0.82
C ASP A 124 4.85 18.87 -0.31
N ARG A 125 5.22 19.79 -1.22
CA ARG A 125 4.38 20.15 -2.38
C ARG A 125 4.21 19.00 -3.36
N LEU A 126 5.28 18.23 -3.63
CA LEU A 126 5.24 17.06 -4.51
C LEU A 126 4.37 15.96 -3.90
N TYR A 127 4.47 15.75 -2.58
CA TYR A 127 3.62 14.81 -1.86
C TYR A 127 2.14 15.22 -1.93
N ALA A 128 1.83 16.50 -1.77
CA ALA A 128 0.48 17.01 -1.99
C ALA A 128 0.00 16.77 -3.44
N ALA A 129 0.86 17.02 -4.42
CA ALA A 129 0.55 16.82 -5.85
C ALA A 129 0.18 15.36 -6.16
N ARG A 130 0.99 14.41 -5.68
CA ARG A 130 0.77 12.96 -5.85
C ARG A 130 -0.58 12.50 -5.32
N HIS A 131 -1.10 13.15 -4.29
CA HIS A 131 -2.39 12.86 -3.68
C HIS A 131 -3.51 13.78 -4.20
N HIS A 132 -3.33 14.41 -5.37
CA HIS A 132 -4.29 15.30 -6.02
C HIS A 132 -4.78 16.44 -5.11
N ARG A 133 -3.91 16.95 -4.24
CA ARG A 133 -4.15 18.11 -3.38
C ARG A 133 -3.45 19.35 -3.94
N PRO A 134 -3.87 20.56 -3.54
CA PRO A 134 -3.16 21.78 -3.89
C PRO A 134 -1.68 21.69 -3.52
N ARG A 135 -0.78 22.04 -4.48
CA ARG A 135 0.69 21.97 -4.37
C ARG A 135 1.26 22.97 -3.35
N THR A 136 0.92 22.77 -2.09
CA THR A 136 1.28 23.63 -0.97
C THR A 136 1.99 22.79 0.11
N PRO A 137 3.00 23.33 0.81
CA PRO A 137 3.68 22.58 1.85
C PRO A 137 2.74 22.14 2.99
N TRP A 138 1.71 22.93 3.28
CA TRP A 138 0.74 22.63 4.34
C TRP A 138 -0.03 21.32 4.07
N HIS A 139 -0.61 21.17 2.87
CA HIS A 139 -1.32 19.94 2.50
C HIS A 139 -0.39 18.71 2.50
N GLY A 140 0.85 18.89 2.04
CA GLY A 140 1.86 17.84 2.04
C GLY A 140 2.15 17.32 3.45
N ARG A 141 2.41 18.24 4.39
CA ARG A 141 2.66 17.90 5.79
C ARG A 141 1.48 17.21 6.45
N GLN A 142 0.25 17.65 6.17
CA GLN A 142 -0.94 17.02 6.72
C GLN A 142 -1.04 15.56 6.27
N LEU A 143 -0.90 15.29 4.97
CA LEU A 143 -0.98 13.93 4.44
C LEU A 143 0.17 13.04 4.95
N MET A 144 1.39 13.57 5.08
CA MET A 144 2.50 12.83 5.67
C MET A 144 2.24 12.50 7.14
N ALA A 145 1.72 13.45 7.92
CA ALA A 145 1.37 13.23 9.32
C ALA A 145 0.25 12.19 9.49
N GLU A 146 -0.77 12.22 8.63
CA GLU A 146 -1.83 11.22 8.58
C GLU A 146 -1.27 9.82 8.28
N ARG A 147 -0.37 9.71 7.29
CA ARG A 147 0.32 8.46 6.98
C ARG A 147 1.17 7.96 8.15
N GLU A 148 1.96 8.83 8.78
CA GLU A 148 2.75 8.46 9.96
C GLU A 148 1.86 7.98 11.11
N ALA A 149 0.73 8.66 11.37
CA ALA A 149 -0.21 8.25 12.39
C ALA A 149 -0.82 6.87 12.08
N GLN A 150 -1.19 6.61 10.82
CA GLN A 150 -1.67 5.29 10.38
C GLN A 150 -0.59 4.22 10.52
N THR A 151 0.66 4.50 10.14
CA THR A 151 1.76 3.56 10.31
C THR A 151 2.01 3.25 11.78
N ARG A 152 2.02 4.26 12.66
CA ARG A 152 2.16 4.04 14.11
C ARG A 152 1.03 3.20 14.67
N ARG A 153 -0.22 3.47 14.29
CA ARG A 153 -1.38 2.65 14.67
C ARG A 153 -1.23 1.20 14.22
N ARG A 154 -0.87 0.97 12.96
CA ARG A 154 -0.62 -0.37 12.43
C ARG A 154 0.50 -1.11 13.16
N VAL A 155 1.59 -0.41 13.51
CA VAL A 155 2.68 -1.02 14.29
C VAL A 155 2.16 -1.46 15.67
N VAL A 156 1.40 -0.60 16.35
CA VAL A 156 0.78 -0.93 17.64
C VAL A 156 -0.20 -2.11 17.50
N GLU A 157 -1.07 -2.11 16.49
CA GLU A 157 -2.01 -3.20 16.21
C GLU A 157 -1.29 -4.52 15.93
N VAL A 158 -0.21 -4.51 15.16
CA VAL A 158 0.62 -5.69 14.88
C VAL A 158 1.32 -6.18 16.14
N GLU A 159 1.85 -5.28 16.98
CA GLU A 159 2.44 -5.64 18.27
C GLU A 159 1.41 -6.23 19.23
N GLN A 160 0.22 -5.65 19.31
CA GLN A 160 -0.91 -6.18 20.10
C GLN A 160 -1.32 -7.57 19.61
N ALA A 161 -1.48 -7.75 18.29
CA ALA A 161 -1.80 -9.04 17.69
C ALA A 161 -0.74 -10.10 18.02
N ARG A 162 0.56 -9.75 17.98
CA ARG A 162 1.66 -10.64 18.38
C ARG A 162 1.59 -11.04 19.83
N ARG A 163 1.30 -10.09 20.74
CA ARG A 163 1.16 -10.38 22.18
C ARG A 163 -0.04 -11.28 22.45
N HIS A 164 -1.19 -10.96 21.86
CA HIS A 164 -2.41 -11.77 21.98
C HIS A 164 -2.16 -13.20 21.48
N HIS A 165 -1.61 -13.35 20.27
CA HIS A 165 -1.29 -14.64 19.71
C HIS A 165 -0.31 -15.45 20.58
N SER A 166 0.71 -14.81 21.16
CA SER A 166 1.65 -15.49 22.06
C SER A 166 0.96 -16.05 23.30
N ARG A 167 -0.03 -15.34 23.84
CA ARG A 167 -0.84 -15.81 24.98
C ARG A 167 -1.76 -16.96 24.61
N VAL A 168 -2.45 -16.85 23.47
CA VAL A 168 -3.30 -17.93 22.94
C VAL A 168 -2.47 -19.19 22.68
N ARG A 169 -1.27 -19.05 22.11
CA ARG A 169 -0.32 -20.15 21.89
C ARG A 169 0.07 -20.84 23.19
N ALA A 170 0.48 -20.07 24.20
CA ALA A 170 0.83 -20.62 25.52
C ALA A 170 -0.36 -21.36 26.14
N ALA A 171 -1.55 -20.77 26.12
CA ALA A 171 -2.75 -21.39 26.69
C ALA A 171 -3.20 -22.64 25.93
N ALA A 172 -3.07 -22.67 24.61
CA ALA A 172 -3.34 -23.86 23.80
C ALA A 172 -2.36 -24.99 24.13
N GLN A 173 -1.06 -24.69 24.28
CA GLN A 173 -0.05 -25.68 24.71
C GLN A 173 -0.34 -26.23 26.10
N GLU A 174 -0.72 -25.37 27.06
CA GLU A 174 -1.09 -25.80 28.40
C GLU A 174 -2.33 -26.72 28.39
N LEU A 175 -3.36 -26.35 27.62
CA LEU A 175 -4.58 -27.15 27.49
C LEU A 175 -4.30 -28.54 26.89
N LEU A 176 -3.45 -28.59 25.86
CA LEU A 176 -3.03 -29.84 25.24
C LEU A 176 -2.18 -30.70 26.18
N GLY A 177 -1.36 -30.09 27.04
CA GLY A 177 -0.56 -30.78 28.06
C GLY A 177 -1.41 -31.55 29.09
N VAL A 178 -2.62 -31.07 29.37
CA VAL A 178 -3.57 -31.71 30.31
C VAL A 178 -4.73 -32.43 29.59
N ARG A 179 -4.62 -32.67 28.28
CA ARG A 179 -5.71 -33.26 27.47
C ARG A 179 -6.27 -34.58 28.02
N HIS A 180 -5.42 -35.38 28.65
CA HIS A 180 -5.81 -36.68 29.23
C HIS A 180 -6.73 -36.54 30.47
N ASP A 181 -6.70 -35.38 31.12
CA ASP A 181 -7.53 -35.03 32.27
C ASP A 181 -8.83 -34.29 31.86
N LEU A 182 -9.13 -34.23 30.56
CA LEU A 182 -10.35 -33.63 30.03
C LEU A 182 -11.38 -34.72 29.67
N VAL A 183 -12.65 -34.44 29.93
CA VAL A 183 -13.78 -35.14 29.31
C VAL A 183 -13.94 -34.55 27.91
N LEU A 184 -13.65 -35.34 26.88
CA LEU A 184 -13.68 -34.89 25.49
C LEU A 184 -14.92 -35.45 24.77
N THR A 185 -15.65 -34.57 24.08
CA THR A 185 -16.57 -34.96 23.01
C THR A 185 -15.78 -35.28 21.73
N GLU A 186 -16.43 -35.92 20.74
CA GLU A 186 -15.81 -36.19 19.44
C GLU A 186 -15.42 -34.88 18.74
N ASP A 187 -16.31 -33.87 18.75
CA ASP A 187 -16.03 -32.55 18.21
C ASP A 187 -14.88 -31.84 18.95
N ALA A 188 -14.80 -31.94 20.29
CA ALA A 188 -13.69 -31.39 21.06
C ALA A 188 -12.35 -32.07 20.69
N GLN A 189 -12.35 -33.37 20.40
CA GLN A 189 -11.15 -34.08 19.96
C GLN A 189 -10.67 -33.57 18.60
N ASP A 190 -11.58 -33.36 17.66
CA ASP A 190 -11.25 -32.85 16.32
C ASP A 190 -10.67 -31.44 16.38
N TRP A 191 -11.26 -30.54 17.17
CA TRP A 191 -10.74 -29.18 17.35
C TRP A 191 -9.37 -29.16 18.06
N LEU A 192 -9.18 -30.01 19.08
CA LEU A 192 -7.88 -30.14 19.74
C LEU A 192 -6.83 -30.77 18.81
N HIS A 193 -7.21 -31.67 17.91
CA HIS A 193 -6.32 -32.22 16.90
C HIS A 193 -5.89 -31.15 15.89
N GLY A 194 -6.82 -30.33 15.41
CA GLY A 194 -6.51 -29.17 14.56
C GLY A 194 -5.57 -28.17 15.24
N LEU A 195 -5.72 -27.95 16.56
CA LEU A 195 -4.77 -27.13 17.33
C LEU A 195 -3.36 -27.72 17.38
N ILE A 196 -3.21 -29.04 17.50
CA ILE A 196 -1.90 -29.69 17.48
C ILE A 196 -1.22 -29.45 16.13
N GLN A 197 -1.94 -29.67 15.03
CA GLN A 197 -1.41 -29.44 13.68
C GLN A 197 -0.93 -27.99 13.49
N LEU A 198 -1.74 -27.02 13.94
CA LEU A 198 -1.39 -25.59 13.87
C LEU A 198 -0.20 -25.19 14.75
N LEU A 199 0.09 -25.93 15.82
CA LEU A 199 1.22 -25.67 16.71
C LEU A 199 2.52 -26.32 16.23
N GLU A 200 2.43 -27.38 15.41
CA GLU A 200 3.57 -28.10 14.81
C GLU A 200 4.11 -27.41 13.54
N GLU A 201 3.29 -26.60 12.86
CA GLU A 201 3.74 -25.76 11.74
C GLU A 201 4.61 -24.58 12.25
N ASP A 202 5.94 -24.74 12.21
CA ASP A 202 6.91 -23.66 12.51
C ASP A 202 7.59 -23.14 11.23
N PRO A 203 7.71 -21.81 10.98
CA PRO A 203 7.21 -20.66 11.74
C PRO A 203 5.92 -20.06 11.16
N LEU A 204 4.98 -19.76 12.07
CA LEU A 204 3.67 -19.16 11.80
C LEU A 204 3.78 -17.83 11.05
N ARG A 205 3.19 -17.79 9.86
CA ARG A 205 3.06 -16.56 9.07
C ARG A 205 1.96 -15.65 9.67
N PRO A 206 2.03 -14.31 9.49
CA PRO A 206 1.07 -13.36 10.09
C PRO A 206 -0.41 -13.65 9.78
N ASP A 207 -0.70 -14.32 8.67
CA ASP A 207 -2.01 -14.77 8.21
C ASP A 207 -2.56 -15.99 8.99
N GLN A 208 -1.71 -16.74 9.69
CA GLN A 208 -2.13 -17.92 10.48
C GLN A 208 -2.51 -17.57 11.93
N MET A 209 -2.21 -16.34 12.38
CA MET A 209 -2.48 -15.89 13.76
C MET A 209 -3.97 -15.93 14.18
N PRO A 210 -4.95 -15.65 13.29
CA PRO A 210 -6.39 -15.79 13.60
C PRO A 210 -6.87 -17.25 13.70
N SER A 211 -6.17 -18.20 13.05
CA SER A 211 -6.59 -19.61 12.98
C SER A 211 -6.47 -20.31 14.34
N LEU A 212 -5.38 -20.05 15.07
CA LEU A 212 -5.13 -20.65 16.38
C LEU A 212 -6.19 -20.25 17.43
N ALA A 213 -6.53 -18.95 17.49
CA ALA A 213 -7.54 -18.45 18.42
C ALA A 213 -8.94 -19.01 18.10
N ALA A 214 -9.28 -19.16 16.82
CA ALA A 214 -10.54 -19.76 16.39
C ALA A 214 -10.66 -21.23 16.81
N HIS A 215 -9.61 -22.03 16.56
CA HIS A 215 -9.62 -23.46 16.94
C HIS A 215 -9.65 -23.63 18.46
N LEU A 216 -8.95 -22.78 19.22
CA LEU A 216 -9.02 -22.79 20.69
C LEU A 216 -10.43 -22.41 21.18
N SER A 217 -11.07 -21.42 20.55
CA SER A 217 -12.43 -21.02 20.90
C SER A 217 -13.44 -22.13 20.66
N LEU A 218 -13.32 -22.85 19.54
CA LEU A 218 -14.23 -23.95 19.19
C LEU A 218 -14.00 -25.16 20.11
N ALA A 219 -12.74 -25.51 20.38
CA ALA A 219 -12.41 -26.55 21.35
C ALA A 219 -13.01 -26.23 22.74
N LEU A 220 -12.91 -24.99 23.21
CA LEU A 220 -13.45 -24.60 24.52
C LEU A 220 -14.99 -24.56 24.56
N ALA A 221 -15.65 -24.28 23.44
CA ALA A 221 -17.10 -24.33 23.34
C ALA A 221 -17.60 -25.77 23.51
N GLU A 222 -16.91 -26.73 22.91
CA GLU A 222 -17.24 -28.15 23.01
C GLU A 222 -16.83 -28.79 24.36
N LEU A 223 -15.80 -28.27 25.02
CA LEU A 223 -15.35 -28.76 26.33
C LEU A 223 -16.31 -28.40 27.48
N GLY A 224 -17.13 -27.34 27.37
CA GLY A 224 -18.05 -26.96 28.46
C GLY A 224 -17.36 -26.64 29.80
N GLU A 225 -18.13 -26.25 30.83
CA GLU A 225 -17.55 -25.82 32.12
C GLU A 225 -17.03 -26.98 32.99
N ASP A 226 -17.66 -28.17 32.86
CA ASP A 226 -17.38 -29.35 33.70
C ASP A 226 -16.43 -30.38 33.04
N ALA A 227 -15.75 -30.03 31.94
CA ALA A 227 -14.82 -30.97 31.27
C ALA A 227 -13.61 -31.37 32.12
N ALA A 228 -13.27 -30.63 33.16
CA ALA A 228 -12.07 -30.89 33.95
C ALA A 228 -12.24 -32.05 34.92
N ARG A 229 -11.40 -33.08 34.80
CA ARG A 229 -11.30 -34.18 35.77
C ARG A 229 -10.28 -33.91 36.87
N SER A 230 -9.43 -32.88 36.70
CA SER A 230 -8.39 -32.50 37.64
C SER A 230 -8.34 -30.98 37.86
N PRO A 231 -7.81 -30.51 39.01
CA PRO A 231 -7.58 -29.08 39.24
C PRO A 231 -6.64 -28.45 38.20
N ALA A 232 -5.69 -29.22 37.66
CA ALA A 232 -4.79 -28.76 36.61
C ALA A 232 -5.55 -28.51 35.30
N ALA A 233 -6.45 -29.42 34.91
CA ALA A 233 -7.33 -29.27 33.75
C ALA A 233 -8.29 -28.08 33.90
N ALA A 234 -8.87 -27.88 35.09
CA ALA A 234 -9.71 -26.72 35.38
C ALA A 234 -8.93 -25.41 35.24
N GLY A 235 -7.69 -25.37 35.74
CA GLY A 235 -6.79 -24.23 35.60
C GLY A 235 -6.42 -23.92 34.15
N ALA A 236 -6.15 -24.94 33.33
CA ALA A 236 -5.83 -24.76 31.91
C ALA A 236 -7.04 -24.27 31.10
N LEU A 237 -8.24 -24.81 31.35
CA LEU A 237 -9.48 -24.31 30.74
C LEU A 237 -9.74 -22.84 31.07
N ALA A 238 -9.56 -22.45 32.34
CA ALA A 238 -9.73 -21.07 32.78
C ALA A 238 -8.74 -20.13 32.07
N ARG A 239 -7.46 -20.49 31.99
CA ARG A 239 -6.43 -19.69 31.31
C ARG A 239 -6.63 -19.63 29.80
N ALA A 240 -7.11 -20.69 29.17
CA ALA A 240 -7.47 -20.70 27.75
C ALA A 240 -8.65 -19.75 27.46
N ARG A 241 -9.68 -19.72 28.33
CA ARG A 241 -10.79 -18.76 28.23
C ARG A 241 -10.31 -17.32 28.46
N GLU A 242 -9.43 -17.09 29.42
CA GLU A 242 -8.83 -15.78 29.69
C GLU A 242 -7.99 -15.28 28.51
N ALA A 243 -7.19 -16.15 27.89
CA ALA A 243 -6.38 -15.81 26.72
C ALA A 243 -7.23 -15.36 25.53
N LEU A 244 -8.42 -15.94 25.34
CA LEU A 244 -9.39 -15.54 24.30
C LEU A 244 -10.23 -14.33 24.66
N SER A 245 -10.55 -14.13 25.94
CA SER A 245 -11.36 -13.00 26.41
C SER A 245 -10.59 -11.68 26.46
N TYR A 246 -9.25 -11.75 26.35
CA TYR A 246 -8.38 -10.59 26.30
C TYR A 246 -8.63 -9.74 25.04
N ARG A 247 -9.62 -8.85 25.13
CA ARG A 247 -9.72 -7.63 24.34
C ARG A 247 -8.89 -6.57 25.05
N ASP A 248 -7.79 -6.14 24.43
CA ASP A 248 -7.03 -4.97 24.90
C ASP A 248 -7.99 -3.78 25.05
N ARG A 249 -8.09 -3.23 26.28
CA ARG A 249 -8.74 -1.94 26.56
C ARG A 249 -7.88 -0.78 26.05
#